data_AF-A0A1H6U723-F1
#
_entry.id   AF-A0A1H6U723-F1
#
_cell.length_a   1.000
_cell.length_b   1.000
_cell.length_c   1.000
_cell.angle_alpha   90.00
_cell.angle_beta   90.00
_cell.angle_gamma   90.00
#
_symmetry.space_group_name_H-M   'P 1'
#
loop_
_entity.id
_entity.type
_entity.pdbx_description
1 polymer ?
#
loop_
_entity_poly.entity_id
_entity_poly.type
_entity_poly.pdbx_seq_one_letter_code
_entity_poly.pdbx_strand_id
1 'polypeptide(L)'
;MQDMVAAEEIAAILPRYTELGDCSVLHACDGSEVVVPLRIKTVVHRLVRRECKDIYLLEEQARKLTKGKNWMPLVLGPDLVLVALKVRNPKINGDVTAGFFNYCQINDLEENGRRTILCMKNGHSFKVLWNRQTVEEHLRNALLVLAMEQRYLDRLAIHYLEKRWALSSVLN
;
A
#
# COMPACT_ATOMS: atom_id res chain seq x y z
N MET A 1 9.97 9.66 -18.67
CA MET A 1 9.57 8.97 -17.42
C MET A 1 8.10 9.29 -17.19
N GLN A 2 7.31 8.96 -18.20
CA GLN A 2 5.88 9.24 -18.34
C GLN A 2 5.21 7.86 -18.34
N ASP A 3 3.99 7.77 -17.83
CA ASP A 3 3.12 6.57 -17.84
C ASP A 3 3.22 5.65 -16.61
N MET A 4 3.34 6.23 -15.40
CA MET A 4 2.80 5.57 -14.19
C MET A 4 1.62 6.39 -13.67
N VAL A 5 0.52 5.69 -13.41
CA VAL A 5 -0.68 6.20 -12.74
C VAL A 5 -0.29 7.02 -11.49
N ALA A 6 -1.04 8.08 -11.19
CA ALA A 6 -0.77 8.91 -10.01
C ALA A 6 -0.89 8.04 -8.72
N ALA A 7 -0.22 8.42 -7.63
CA ALA A 7 -0.11 7.55 -6.44
C ALA A 7 -1.48 7.29 -5.83
N GLU A 8 -2.23 8.37 -5.70
CA GLU A 8 -3.60 8.49 -5.25
C GLU A 8 -4.60 7.71 -6.12
N GLU A 9 -4.25 7.41 -7.36
CA GLU A 9 -5.09 6.66 -8.30
C GLU A 9 -4.83 5.15 -8.26
N ILE A 10 -3.85 4.65 -7.50
CA ILE A 10 -3.53 3.22 -7.43
C ILE A 10 -4.46 2.50 -6.44
N ALA A 11 -5.24 1.53 -6.96
CA ALA A 11 -6.03 0.62 -6.14
C ALA A 11 -5.26 -0.67 -5.80
N ALA A 12 -4.54 -1.25 -6.76
CA ALA A 12 -3.71 -2.42 -6.54
C ALA A 12 -2.56 -2.54 -7.55
N ILE A 13 -1.54 -3.31 -7.19
CA ILE A 13 -0.42 -3.68 -8.06
C ILE A 13 -0.29 -5.20 -7.96
N LEU A 14 -0.49 -5.91 -9.07
CA LEU A 14 -0.47 -7.37 -9.10
C LEU A 14 0.61 -7.90 -10.06
N PRO A 15 1.27 -9.02 -9.73
CA PRO A 15 2.16 -9.68 -10.68
C PRO A 15 1.33 -10.46 -11.71
N ARG A 16 1.67 -10.33 -13.00
CA ARG A 16 1.02 -11.02 -14.12
C ARG A 16 2.10 -11.56 -15.05
N TYR A 17 2.02 -12.85 -15.37
CA TYR A 17 2.85 -13.41 -16.43
C TYR A 17 2.30 -12.96 -17.79
N THR A 18 3.17 -12.40 -18.62
CA THR A 18 2.88 -11.97 -20.00
C THR A 18 3.88 -12.64 -20.95
N GLU A 19 3.77 -12.36 -22.24
CA GLU A 19 4.75 -12.80 -23.24
C GLU A 19 6.17 -12.24 -22.97
N LEU A 20 6.26 -11.12 -22.26
CA LEU A 20 7.53 -10.50 -21.84
C LEU A 20 8.07 -11.07 -20.51
N GLY A 21 7.42 -12.09 -19.95
CA GLY A 21 7.77 -12.70 -18.67
C GLY A 21 6.95 -12.14 -17.49
N ASP A 22 7.56 -12.04 -16.31
CA ASP A 22 6.89 -11.57 -15.09
C ASP A 22 6.80 -10.04 -15.06
N CYS A 23 5.61 -9.52 -15.33
CA CYS A 23 5.30 -8.10 -15.36
C CYS A 23 4.39 -7.72 -14.20
N SER A 24 4.15 -6.42 -14.04
CA SER A 24 3.21 -5.87 -13.06
C SER A 24 2.02 -5.29 -13.76
N VAL A 25 0.87 -5.31 -13.09
CA VAL A 25 -0.35 -4.67 -13.54
C VAL A 25 -0.79 -3.72 -12.44
N LEU A 26 -0.88 -2.45 -12.79
CA LEU A 26 -1.47 -1.45 -11.92
C LEU A 26 -2.97 -1.44 -12.22
N HIS A 27 -3.77 -1.62 -11.18
CA HIS A 27 -5.21 -1.42 -11.21
C HIS A 27 -5.48 -0.05 -10.61
N ALA A 28 -6.08 0.83 -11.39
CA ALA A 28 -6.41 2.18 -10.96
C ALA A 28 -7.78 2.23 -10.28
N CYS A 29 -8.01 3.31 -9.53
CA CYS A 29 -9.27 3.56 -8.81
C CYS A 29 -10.46 3.72 -9.77
N ASP A 30 -10.24 4.19 -11.00
CA ASP A 30 -11.27 4.29 -12.04
C ASP A 30 -11.62 2.93 -12.70
N GLY A 31 -10.93 1.85 -12.32
CA GLY A 31 -11.11 0.52 -12.87
C GLY A 31 -10.21 0.21 -14.07
N SER A 32 -9.44 1.18 -14.57
CA SER A 32 -8.48 0.95 -15.65
C SER A 32 -7.30 0.07 -15.19
N GLU A 33 -6.69 -0.63 -16.15
CA GLU A 33 -5.50 -1.43 -15.92
C GLU A 33 -4.35 -0.96 -16.81
N VAL A 34 -3.16 -0.85 -16.22
CA VAL A 34 -1.92 -0.54 -16.95
C VAL A 34 -0.92 -1.67 -16.73
N VAL A 35 -0.54 -2.34 -17.81
CA VAL A 35 0.54 -3.33 -17.79
C VAL A 35 1.88 -2.60 -17.83
N VAL A 36 2.69 -2.82 -16.81
CA VAL A 36 4.03 -2.26 -16.70
C VAL A 36 5.03 -3.41 -16.87
N PRO A 37 5.94 -3.36 -17.88
CA PRO A 37 6.91 -4.41 -18.17
C PRO A 37 8.08 -4.41 -17.19
N LEU A 38 7.77 -4.33 -15.89
CA LEU A 38 8.69 -4.33 -14.78
C LEU A 38 8.17 -5.29 -13.71
N ARG A 39 9.10 -5.85 -12.93
CA ARG A 39 8.73 -6.66 -11.76
C ARG A 39 8.11 -5.78 -10.68
N ILE A 40 7.19 -6.36 -9.92
CA ILE A 40 6.43 -5.63 -8.90
C ILE A 40 7.32 -4.96 -7.87
N LYS A 41 8.45 -5.59 -7.49
CA LYS A 41 9.44 -4.96 -6.61
C LYS A 41 9.98 -3.66 -7.22
N THR A 42 10.32 -3.66 -8.50
CA THR A 42 10.82 -2.45 -9.19
C THR A 42 9.75 -1.36 -9.24
N VAL A 43 8.50 -1.72 -9.51
CA VAL A 43 7.37 -0.76 -9.51
C VAL A 43 7.20 -0.12 -8.13
N VAL A 44 7.14 -0.93 -7.07
CA VAL A 44 6.98 -0.46 -5.69
C VAL A 44 8.15 0.43 -5.27
N HIS A 45 9.40 0.05 -5.55
CA HIS A 45 10.57 0.88 -5.23
C HIS A 45 10.54 2.24 -5.97
N ARG A 46 10.10 2.26 -7.22
CA ARG A 46 9.95 3.52 -7.98
C ARG A 46 8.86 4.40 -7.38
N LEU A 47 7.74 3.81 -6.97
CA LEU A 47 6.65 4.52 -6.31
C LEU A 47 7.12 5.12 -4.97
N VAL A 48 7.76 4.32 -4.12
CA VAL A 48 8.34 4.79 -2.85
C VAL A 48 9.29 5.98 -3.06
N ARG A 49 10.18 5.88 -4.06
CA ARG A 49 11.11 6.96 -4.40
C ARG A 49 10.40 8.22 -4.93
N ARG A 50 9.32 8.05 -5.70
CA ARG A 50 8.52 9.18 -6.21
C ARG A 50 7.88 9.95 -5.07
N GLU A 51 7.42 9.26 -4.03
CA GLU A 51 6.88 9.86 -2.80
C GLU A 51 7.98 10.36 -1.84
N CYS A 52 9.23 10.48 -2.31
CA CYS A 52 10.39 10.94 -1.53
C CYS A 52 10.63 10.13 -0.23
N LYS A 53 10.22 8.86 -0.19
CA LYS A 53 10.42 7.96 0.94
C LYS A 53 11.53 6.96 0.68
N ASP A 54 12.03 6.35 1.75
CA ASP A 54 12.97 5.24 1.72
C ASP A 54 12.27 3.94 2.14
N ILE A 55 12.35 2.90 1.30
CA ILE A 55 11.63 1.65 1.54
C ILE A 55 12.15 0.92 2.78
N TYR A 56 13.45 0.99 3.06
CA TYR A 56 14.04 0.33 4.21
C TYR A 56 13.55 1.00 5.50
N LEU A 57 13.50 2.34 5.54
CA LEU A 57 12.99 3.08 6.68
C LEU A 57 11.49 2.81 6.91
N LEU A 58 10.69 2.77 5.85
CA LEU A 58 9.26 2.41 5.92
C LEU A 58 9.07 1.02 6.53
N GLU A 59 9.78 0.02 6.01
CA GLU A 59 9.69 -1.33 6.54
C GLU A 59 10.24 -1.44 7.96
N GLU A 60 11.29 -0.71 8.32
CA GLU A 60 11.86 -0.71 9.66
C GLU A 60 10.86 -0.15 10.69
N GLN A 61 10.22 0.97 10.36
CA GLN A 61 9.17 1.56 11.19
C GLN A 61 7.99 0.59 11.34
N ALA A 62 7.53 0.00 10.24
CA ALA A 62 6.45 -0.99 10.27
C ALA A 62 6.80 -2.23 11.10
N ARG A 63 8.04 -2.74 11.02
CA ARG A 63 8.52 -3.87 11.84
C ARG A 63 8.50 -3.55 13.33
N LYS A 64 8.95 -2.34 13.71
CA LYS A 64 8.94 -1.89 15.11
C LYS A 64 7.52 -1.84 15.69
N LEU A 65 6.55 -1.39 14.91
CA LEU A 65 5.17 -1.24 15.35
C LEU A 65 4.38 -2.56 15.36
N THR A 66 4.53 -3.36 14.31
CA THR A 66 3.71 -4.57 14.10
C THR A 66 4.32 -5.82 14.72
N LYS A 67 5.60 -5.78 15.13
CA LYS A 67 6.41 -6.94 15.55
C LYS A 67 6.51 -8.05 14.50
N GLY A 68 6.04 -7.81 13.27
CA GLY A 68 6.10 -8.74 12.17
C GLY A 68 7.50 -8.81 11.54
N LYS A 69 7.80 -9.92 10.85
CA LYS A 69 9.09 -10.14 10.17
C LYS A 69 9.04 -9.86 8.66
N ASN A 70 7.90 -10.11 8.02
CA ASN A 70 7.70 -10.05 6.57
C ASN A 70 6.38 -9.37 6.23
N TRP A 71 6.21 -8.94 4.97
CA TRP A 71 4.95 -8.38 4.44
C TRP A 71 4.51 -7.11 5.16
N MET A 72 5.47 -6.24 5.40
CA MET A 72 5.22 -4.96 6.06
C MET A 72 4.36 -4.06 5.19
N PRO A 73 3.36 -3.39 5.76
CA PRO A 73 2.65 -2.34 5.05
C PRO A 73 3.61 -1.17 4.76
N LEU A 74 3.46 -0.56 3.59
CA LEU A 74 4.22 0.62 3.18
C LEU A 74 3.27 1.82 3.15
N VAL A 75 3.36 2.68 4.16
CA VAL A 75 2.59 3.92 4.23
C VAL A 75 3.32 4.98 3.42
N LEU A 76 2.85 5.29 2.22
CA LEU A 76 3.46 6.28 1.33
C LEU A 76 2.80 7.66 1.47
N GLY A 77 1.54 7.68 1.87
CA GLY A 77 0.79 8.89 2.20
C GLY A 77 -0.54 8.53 2.86
N PRO A 78 -1.37 9.54 3.19
CA PRO A 78 -2.68 9.30 3.82
C PRO A 78 -3.61 8.46 2.95
N ASP A 79 -3.53 8.62 1.62
CA ASP A 79 -4.40 7.92 0.66
C ASP A 79 -3.72 6.76 -0.08
N LEU A 80 -2.44 6.50 0.22
CA LEU A 80 -1.64 5.46 -0.41
C LEU A 80 -0.89 4.64 0.63
N VAL A 81 -1.52 3.53 1.03
CA VAL A 81 -0.98 2.57 1.98
C VAL A 81 -0.97 1.20 1.35
N LEU A 82 0.22 0.71 0.96
CA LEU A 82 0.35 -0.56 0.26
C LEU A 82 0.47 -1.72 1.23
N VAL A 83 -0.45 -2.66 1.14
CA VAL A 83 -0.46 -3.90 1.93
C VAL A 83 -0.11 -5.07 1.03
N ALA A 84 0.97 -5.78 1.36
CA ALA A 84 1.40 -6.94 0.62
C ALA A 84 0.58 -8.18 1.02
N LEU A 85 -0.14 -8.78 0.08
CA LEU A 85 -0.95 -9.99 0.29
C LEU A 85 -0.62 -11.04 -0.78
N LYS A 86 -0.64 -12.32 -0.41
CA LYS A 86 -0.31 -13.39 -1.35
C LYS A 86 -1.45 -13.60 -2.37
N VAL A 87 -1.16 -13.47 -3.66
CA VAL A 87 -2.16 -13.54 -4.76
C VAL A 87 -1.94 -14.71 -5.72
N ARG A 88 -0.72 -15.27 -5.77
CA ARG A 88 -0.41 -16.43 -6.62
C ARG A 88 0.49 -17.44 -5.91
N ASN A 89 0.51 -18.66 -6.44
CA ASN A 89 1.54 -19.64 -6.09
C ASN A 89 2.76 -19.42 -7.00
N PRO A 90 3.98 -19.60 -6.49
CA PRO A 90 5.19 -19.47 -7.30
C PRO A 90 5.22 -20.61 -8.32
N LYS A 91 5.64 -20.34 -9.56
CA LYS A 91 5.92 -21.38 -10.56
C LYS A 91 7.35 -21.90 -10.39
N ILE A 92 8.27 -21.02 -10.01
CA ILE A 92 9.68 -21.32 -9.75
C ILE A 92 10.16 -20.69 -8.44
N ASN A 93 11.26 -21.21 -7.89
CA ASN A 93 11.87 -20.63 -6.70
C ASN A 93 12.27 -19.17 -6.94
N GLY A 94 11.90 -18.30 -6.00
CA GLY A 94 12.17 -16.86 -6.08
C GLY A 94 11.06 -16.02 -6.73
N ASP A 95 9.99 -16.65 -7.24
CA ASP A 95 8.85 -15.90 -7.78
C ASP A 95 8.19 -15.01 -6.73
N VAL A 96 7.93 -13.77 -7.10
CA VAL A 96 7.14 -12.88 -6.24
C VAL A 96 5.70 -13.36 -6.25
N THR A 97 5.19 -13.71 -5.08
CA THR A 97 3.81 -14.20 -4.89
C THR A 97 2.87 -13.12 -4.33
N ALA A 98 3.45 -11.98 -3.95
CA ALA A 98 2.79 -10.81 -3.41
C ALA A 98 2.10 -10.00 -4.51
N GLY A 99 0.87 -9.59 -4.24
CA GLY A 99 0.29 -8.36 -4.78
C GLY A 99 0.32 -7.29 -3.69
N PHE A 100 0.35 -6.01 -4.09
CA PHE A 100 0.20 -4.89 -3.17
C PHE A 100 -1.16 -4.25 -3.39
N PHE A 101 -1.91 -4.05 -2.31
CA PHE A 101 -3.24 -3.46 -2.33
C PHE A 101 -3.24 -2.15 -1.57
N ASN A 102 -3.88 -1.13 -2.13
CA ASN A 102 -4.05 0.12 -1.39
C ASN A 102 -5.12 -0.09 -0.31
N TYR A 103 -4.71 -0.08 0.96
CA TYR A 103 -5.58 -0.23 2.13
C TYR A 103 -6.76 0.75 2.07
N CYS A 104 -6.51 1.99 1.65
CA CYS A 104 -7.52 3.04 1.59
C CYS A 104 -8.61 2.77 0.53
N GLN A 105 -8.38 1.83 -0.39
CA GLN A 105 -9.31 1.45 -1.45
C GLN A 105 -10.04 0.11 -1.19
N ILE A 106 -9.69 -0.60 -0.11
CA ILE A 106 -10.40 -1.82 0.30
C ILE A 106 -11.70 -1.39 1.02
N ASN A 107 -12.82 -1.93 0.55
CA ASN A 107 -14.14 -1.66 1.11
C ASN A 107 -14.61 -2.78 2.03
N ASP A 108 -14.47 -4.04 1.60
CA ASP A 108 -14.90 -5.20 2.37
C ASP A 108 -14.06 -6.45 2.06
N LEU A 109 -14.25 -7.50 2.85
CA LEU A 109 -13.68 -8.83 2.69
C LEU A 109 -14.79 -9.86 2.59
N GLU A 110 -14.69 -10.77 1.62
CA GLU A 110 -15.57 -11.93 1.52
C GLU A 110 -14.77 -13.23 1.69
N GLU A 111 -15.38 -14.21 2.36
CA GLU A 111 -14.79 -15.54 2.50
C GLU A 111 -15.04 -16.39 1.25
N ASN A 112 -14.01 -17.09 0.78
CA ASN A 112 -14.09 -18.04 -0.32
C ASN A 112 -13.33 -19.32 0.08
N GLY A 113 -13.98 -20.13 0.92
CA GLY A 113 -13.37 -21.32 1.50
C GLY A 113 -12.17 -20.96 2.39
N ARG A 114 -10.98 -21.46 2.06
CA ARG A 114 -9.73 -21.13 2.79
C ARG A 114 -9.03 -19.87 2.27
N ARG A 115 -9.69 -19.12 1.39
CA ARG A 115 -9.17 -17.95 0.70
C ARG A 115 -10.10 -16.76 0.96
N THR A 116 -9.62 -15.57 0.65
CA THR A 116 -10.37 -14.33 0.84
C THR A 116 -10.49 -13.60 -0.49
N ILE A 117 -11.60 -12.91 -0.68
CA ILE A 117 -11.80 -11.94 -1.75
C ILE A 117 -11.74 -10.55 -1.11
N LEU A 118 -10.89 -9.68 -1.66
CA LEU A 118 -10.85 -8.26 -1.35
C LEU A 118 -11.85 -7.55 -2.25
N CYS A 119 -12.82 -6.85 -1.69
CA CYS A 119 -13.77 -6.04 -2.43
C CYS A 119 -13.33 -4.58 -2.34
N MET A 120 -13.07 -3.95 -3.49
CA MET A 120 -12.55 -2.59 -3.58
C MET A 120 -13.70 -1.57 -3.71
N LYS A 121 -13.43 -0.31 -3.36
CA LYS A 121 -14.43 0.79 -3.46
C LYS A 121 -14.96 1.02 -4.88
N ASN A 122 -14.16 0.72 -5.90
CA ASN A 122 -14.55 0.84 -7.31
C ASN A 122 -15.31 -0.39 -7.84
N GLY A 123 -15.69 -1.33 -6.97
CA GLY A 123 -16.43 -2.53 -7.34
C GLY A 123 -15.56 -3.67 -7.90
N HIS A 124 -14.25 -3.47 -8.07
CA HIS A 124 -13.35 -4.56 -8.45
C HIS A 124 -13.11 -5.49 -7.26
N SER A 125 -12.89 -6.78 -7.54
CA SER A 125 -12.61 -7.77 -6.51
C SER A 125 -11.37 -8.59 -6.83
N PHE A 126 -10.56 -8.87 -5.80
CA PHE A 126 -9.30 -9.58 -5.94
C PHE A 126 -9.22 -10.79 -5.03
N LYS A 127 -8.87 -11.95 -5.61
CA LYS A 127 -8.66 -13.18 -4.85
C LYS A 127 -7.27 -13.19 -4.22
N VAL A 128 -7.21 -13.36 -2.91
CA VAL A 128 -5.97 -13.61 -2.16
C VAL A 128 -5.94 -15.05 -1.65
N LEU A 129 -4.74 -15.63 -1.53
CA LEU A 129 -4.53 -17.04 -1.20
C LEU A 129 -4.50 -17.33 0.30
N TRP A 130 -4.64 -16.30 1.13
CA TRP A 130 -4.74 -16.42 2.58
C TRP A 130 -6.19 -16.39 3.03
N ASN A 131 -6.44 -16.95 4.21
CA ASN A 131 -7.75 -16.90 4.85
C ASN A 131 -8.06 -15.48 5.37
N ARG A 132 -9.31 -15.27 5.80
CA ARG A 132 -9.78 -13.97 6.27
C ARG A 132 -8.97 -13.44 7.45
N GLN A 133 -8.74 -14.29 8.45
CA GLN A 133 -8.01 -13.91 9.67
C GLN A 133 -6.61 -13.36 9.37
N THR A 134 -5.84 -14.03 8.51
CA THR A 134 -4.50 -13.57 8.12
C THR A 134 -4.58 -12.25 7.35
N VAL A 135 -5.54 -12.11 6.42
CA VAL A 135 -5.72 -10.85 5.68
C VAL A 135 -6.06 -9.70 6.64
N GLU A 136 -7.00 -9.89 7.55
CA GLU A 136 -7.38 -8.90 8.57
C GLU A 136 -6.21 -8.53 9.48
N GLU A 137 -5.33 -9.45 9.83
CA GLU A 137 -4.09 -9.14 10.55
C GLU A 137 -3.18 -8.18 9.77
N HIS A 138 -2.97 -8.42 8.47
CA HIS A 138 -2.21 -7.51 7.61
C HIS A 138 -2.88 -6.14 7.46
N LEU A 139 -4.21 -6.08 7.34
CA LEU A 139 -4.95 -4.82 7.26
C LEU A 139 -4.92 -4.04 8.59
N ARG A 140 -5.04 -4.73 9.74
CA ARG A 140 -4.88 -4.09 11.06
C ARG A 140 -3.47 -3.54 11.26
N ASN A 141 -2.45 -4.28 10.80
CA ASN A 141 -1.08 -3.80 10.80
C ASN A 141 -0.90 -2.54 9.93
N ALA A 142 -1.52 -2.50 8.76
CA ALA A 142 -1.52 -1.31 7.91
C ALA A 142 -2.17 -0.11 8.59
N LEU A 143 -3.35 -0.30 9.18
CA LEU A 143 -4.06 0.73 9.94
C LEU A 143 -3.22 1.26 11.11
N LEU A 144 -2.56 0.36 11.87
CA LEU A 144 -1.70 0.75 12.98
C LEU A 144 -0.55 1.66 12.53
N VAL A 145 0.15 1.29 11.47
CA VAL A 145 1.28 2.09 10.95
C VAL A 145 0.79 3.42 10.41
N LEU A 146 -0.32 3.45 9.67
CA LEU A 146 -0.93 4.68 9.17
C LEU A 146 -1.34 5.63 10.31
N ALA A 147 -2.02 5.11 11.34
CA ALA A 147 -2.45 5.91 12.48
C ALA A 147 -1.25 6.52 13.24
N MET A 148 -0.13 5.80 13.31
CA MET A 148 1.09 6.31 13.92
C MET A 148 1.77 7.41 13.10
N GLU A 149 1.79 7.32 11.77
CA GLU A 149 2.24 8.42 10.91
C GLU A 149 1.32 9.63 11.04
N GLN A 150 -0.01 9.44 11.00
CA GLN A 150 -0.97 10.54 11.09
C GLN A 150 -0.85 11.30 12.42
N ARG A 151 -0.69 10.59 13.54
CA ARG A 151 -0.46 11.21 14.86
C ARG A 151 0.78 12.11 14.90
N TYR A 152 1.79 11.84 14.08
CA TYR A 152 2.95 12.73 13.97
C TYR A 152 2.60 14.02 13.22
N LEU A 153 1.88 13.90 12.10
CA LEU A 153 1.42 15.05 11.31
C LEU A 153 0.47 15.95 12.09
N ASP A 154 -0.48 15.37 12.83
CA ASP A 154 -1.43 16.14 13.65
C ASP A 154 -0.71 16.97 14.73
N ARG A 155 0.31 16.38 15.37
CA ARG A 155 1.13 17.09 16.36
C ARG A 155 1.93 18.23 15.75
N LEU A 156 2.48 18.04 14.56
CA LEU A 156 3.15 19.11 13.83
C LEU A 156 2.17 20.24 13.49
N ALA A 157 0.99 19.90 12.97
CA ALA A 157 -0.03 20.87 12.61
C ALA A 157 -0.45 21.73 13.81
N ILE A 158 -0.72 21.09 14.97
CA ILE A 158 -1.02 21.79 16.23
C ILE A 158 0.12 22.74 16.61
N HIS A 159 1.36 22.25 16.62
CA HIS A 159 2.53 23.07 16.95
C HIS A 159 2.70 24.28 16.02
N TYR A 160 2.46 24.10 14.72
CA TYR A 160 2.52 25.20 13.74
C TYR A 160 1.42 26.23 13.95
N LEU A 161 0.20 25.79 14.27
CA LEU A 161 -0.92 26.68 14.55
C LEU A 161 -0.64 27.51 15.82
N GLU A 162 -0.19 26.89 16.90
CA GLU A 162 0.19 27.59 18.14
C GLU A 162 1.26 28.65 17.90
N LYS A 163 2.32 28.30 17.15
CA LYS A 163 3.40 29.24 16.82
C LYS A 163 2.91 30.42 15.97
N ARG A 164 2.03 30.17 14.99
CA ARG A 164 1.43 31.23 14.16
C ARG A 164 0.56 32.16 14.98
N TRP A 165 -0.22 31.64 15.92
CA TRP A 165 -1.08 32.44 16.79
C TRP A 165 -0.23 33.32 17.72
N ALA A 166 0.83 32.77 18.32
CA ALA A 166 1.75 33.52 19.15
C ALA A 166 2.44 34.68 18.38
N LEU A 167 2.82 34.47 17.12
CA LEU A 167 3.40 35.53 16.29
C LEU A 167 2.39 36.61 15.88
N SER A 168 1.12 36.23 15.71
CA SER A 168 0.03 37.15 15.37
C SER A 168 -0.38 38.03 16.55
N SER A 169 -0.23 37.53 17.80
CA SER A 169 -0.48 38.29 19.03
C SER A 169 0.66 39.23 19.45
N VAL A 170 1.84 39.12 18.84
CA VAL A 170 3.01 39.99 19.12
C VAL A 170 3.08 41.18 18.14
N LEU A 171 2.33 41.11 17.03
CA LEU A 171 2.30 42.13 15.97
C LEU A 171 1.07 43.07 16.05
N ASN A 172 0.21 42.90 17.05
CA ASN A 172 -0.91 43.78 17.40
C ASN A 172 -0.69 44.36 18.80
#